data_AF-D3Z2F3-F1
#
_entry.id   AF-D3Z2F3-F1
#
_cell.length_a   1.000
_cell.length_b   1.000
_cell.length_c   1.000
_cell.angle_alpha   90.00
_cell.angle_beta   90.00
_cell.angle_gamma   90.00
#
_symmetry.space_group_name_H-M   'P 1'
#
loop_
_entity.id
_entity.type
_entity.pdbx_description
1 polymer ?
#
loop_
_entity_poly.entity_id
_entity_poly.type
_entity_poly.pdbx_seq_one_letter_code
_entity_poly.pdbx_strand_id
1 'polypeptide(L)'
;MTDGILGKAATMEIPIHGNGEAGQLPEDDGLEQDLQQVMVSGPNLNETSIVSGGYGGSGDGLIPTGSGRHPSHSTSPSGPGDEVARGIAGEKFDIVKKWGINTYKCTKQLLSERFGRGSRTVDLELELQIELLRETKRKYESVLQLGRALTAHLYSLLQTQHALGDAFADLSQKSPELQEEFGYNAETQKLLCKNGETLLGAVNFFVSS
;
A
#
# COMPACT_ATOMS: atom_id res chain seq x y z
N MET A 1 -17.60 16.85 -12.43
CA MET A 1 -16.51 15.91 -12.79
C MET A 1 -15.61 15.75 -11.59
N THR A 2 -15.85 14.73 -10.77
CA THR A 2 -14.91 14.23 -9.75
C THR A 2 -15.21 12.74 -9.55
N ASP A 3 -14.68 11.92 -10.46
CA ASP A 3 -14.41 10.50 -10.21
C ASP A 3 -13.08 10.39 -9.46
N GLY A 4 -12.92 9.38 -8.59
CA GLY A 4 -11.57 9.06 -8.10
C GLY A 4 -11.40 8.23 -6.84
N ILE A 5 -11.87 6.98 -6.86
CA ILE A 5 -11.15 5.81 -6.30
C ILE A 5 -10.89 5.82 -4.78
N LEU A 6 -11.85 5.27 -4.01
CA LEU A 6 -11.55 4.68 -2.70
C LEU A 6 -11.10 3.23 -2.93
N GLY A 7 -9.81 2.97 -2.68
CA GLY A 7 -9.15 1.70 -2.95
C GLY A 7 -9.84 0.51 -2.26
N LYS A 8 -10.12 -0.53 -3.05
CA LYS A 8 -10.46 -1.87 -2.56
C LYS A 8 -9.28 -2.38 -1.74
N ALA A 9 -9.47 -2.57 -0.44
CA ALA A 9 -8.50 -3.27 0.40
C ALA A 9 -8.38 -4.71 -0.09
N ALA A 10 -7.31 -5.01 -0.83
CA ALA A 10 -6.95 -6.38 -1.18
C ALA A 10 -6.53 -7.09 0.11
N THR A 11 -7.35 -8.00 0.59
CA THR A 11 -6.95 -8.96 1.63
C THR A 11 -6.10 -10.01 0.93
N MET A 12 -4.78 -9.81 0.93
CA MET A 12 -3.82 -10.84 0.52
C MET A 12 -3.77 -11.87 1.64
N GLU A 13 -4.42 -13.01 1.44
CA GLU A 13 -4.32 -14.15 2.36
C GLU A 13 -2.96 -14.82 2.17
N ILE A 14 -2.06 -14.67 3.14
CA ILE A 14 -0.79 -15.40 3.17
C ILE A 14 -1.10 -16.83 3.66
N PRO A 15 -0.81 -17.87 2.87
CA PRO A 15 -1.01 -19.25 3.30
C PRO A 15 -0.10 -19.59 4.48
N ILE A 16 -0.69 -20.00 5.61
CA ILE A 16 0.04 -20.47 6.78
C ILE A 16 0.46 -21.93 6.52
N HIS A 17 1.69 -22.14 6.03
CA HIS A 17 2.30 -23.46 5.98
C HIS A 17 2.87 -23.79 7.37
N GLY A 18 2.21 -24.72 8.07
CA GLY A 18 2.77 -25.35 9.26
C GLY A 18 3.87 -26.32 8.86
N ASN A 19 5.13 -25.96 9.11
CA ASN A 19 6.25 -26.90 9.11
C ASN A 19 7.15 -26.58 10.30
N GLY A 20 7.19 -27.50 11.27
CA GLY A 20 8.01 -27.36 12.47
C GLY A 20 7.64 -28.42 13.50
N GLU A 21 8.16 -29.62 13.32
CA GLU A 21 8.18 -30.71 14.30
C GLU A 21 8.92 -30.22 15.56
N ALA A 22 8.19 -30.01 16.65
CA ALA A 22 8.75 -29.63 17.94
C ALA A 22 8.19 -30.58 19.02
N GLY A 23 9.11 -31.05 19.85
CA GLY A 23 8.98 -32.15 20.78
C GLY A 23 7.70 -32.14 21.62
N GLN A 24 7.18 -33.36 21.77
CA GLN A 24 6.04 -33.77 22.57
C GLN A 24 6.19 -33.31 24.04
N LEU A 25 5.37 -32.34 24.44
CA LEU A 25 5.02 -32.05 25.83
C LEU A 25 3.51 -32.24 25.98
N PRO A 26 3.02 -32.78 27.11
CA PRO A 26 1.63 -33.17 27.27
C PRO A 26 0.74 -31.92 27.19
N GLU A 27 -0.15 -31.93 26.20
CA GLU A 27 -1.03 -30.82 25.90
C GLU A 27 -2.22 -30.80 26.86
N ASP A 28 -2.72 -29.60 27.11
CA ASP A 28 -3.96 -29.31 27.84
C ASP A 28 -5.16 -29.76 26.98
N ASP A 29 -5.33 -31.08 26.87
CA ASP A 29 -6.36 -31.76 26.06
C ASP A 29 -7.79 -31.46 26.51
N GLY A 30 -7.96 -30.89 27.71
CA GLY A 30 -9.26 -30.63 28.32
C GLY A 30 -10.08 -29.59 27.58
N LEU A 31 -9.43 -28.54 27.04
CA LEU A 31 -10.13 -27.43 26.41
C LEU A 31 -10.47 -27.72 24.93
N GLU A 32 -9.65 -28.54 24.26
CA GLU A 32 -9.93 -29.00 22.89
C GLU A 32 -11.03 -30.07 22.86
N GLN A 33 -11.08 -30.97 23.85
CA GLN A 33 -12.18 -31.92 23.99
C GLN A 33 -13.52 -31.23 24.26
N ASP A 34 -13.54 -30.20 25.12
CA ASP A 34 -14.79 -29.52 25.48
C ASP A 34 -15.40 -28.77 24.28
N LEU A 35 -14.57 -28.18 23.42
CA LEU A 35 -15.03 -27.59 22.16
C LEU A 35 -15.47 -28.64 21.14
N GLN A 36 -14.76 -29.77 21.00
CA GLN A 36 -15.16 -30.84 20.08
C GLN A 36 -16.47 -31.50 20.53
N GLN A 37 -16.69 -31.67 21.83
CA GLN A 37 -17.89 -32.30 22.40
C GLN A 37 -19.14 -31.42 22.20
N VAL A 38 -19.00 -30.09 22.28
CA VAL A 38 -20.07 -29.14 21.93
C VAL A 38 -20.38 -29.15 20.42
N MET A 39 -19.39 -29.46 19.58
CA MET A 39 -19.58 -29.55 18.12
C MET A 39 -20.13 -30.90 17.63
N VAL A 40 -20.06 -31.97 18.44
CA VAL A 40 -20.65 -33.29 18.11
C VAL A 40 -22.18 -33.31 18.26
N SER A 41 -22.76 -32.38 19.01
CA SER A 41 -24.21 -32.33 19.27
C SER A 41 -25.01 -31.47 18.27
N GLY A 42 -24.48 -31.24 17.06
CA GLY A 42 -25.22 -30.59 15.96
C GLY A 42 -26.15 -31.57 15.24
N PRO A 43 -27.33 -31.14 14.76
CA PRO A 43 -28.23 -32.00 13.99
C PRO A 43 -27.51 -32.52 12.73
N ASN A 44 -27.50 -33.85 12.57
CA ASN A 44 -26.94 -34.56 11.42
C ASN A 44 -27.82 -34.28 10.19
N LEU A 45 -27.30 -33.50 9.23
CA LEU A 45 -27.88 -33.34 7.90
C LEU A 45 -26.92 -33.98 6.91
N ASN A 46 -27.04 -35.28 6.76
CA ASN A 46 -26.55 -35.96 5.58
C ASN A 46 -27.45 -35.62 4.39
N GLU A 47 -26.81 -35.37 3.25
CA GLU A 47 -27.39 -35.09 1.93
C GLU A 47 -28.07 -33.71 1.76
N THR A 48 -27.47 -32.82 0.97
CA THR A 48 -28.02 -32.41 -0.33
C THR A 48 -26.95 -31.65 -1.13
N SER A 49 -26.88 -31.95 -2.42
CA SER A 49 -25.91 -31.50 -3.41
C SER A 49 -26.01 -30.02 -3.77
N ILE A 50 -24.91 -29.54 -4.34
CA ILE A 50 -24.73 -28.22 -4.97
C ILE A 50 -25.64 -28.10 -6.22
N VAL A 51 -26.32 -26.97 -6.41
CA VAL A 51 -26.50 -26.41 -7.77
C VAL A 51 -26.74 -24.89 -7.80
N SER A 52 -26.21 -24.31 -8.87
CA SER A 52 -26.12 -22.92 -9.31
C SER A 52 -27.43 -22.17 -9.60
N GLY A 53 -27.30 -20.82 -9.65
CA GLY A 53 -28.10 -19.89 -10.49
C GLY A 53 -28.95 -18.93 -9.66
N GLY A 54 -29.06 -17.62 -9.90
CA GLY A 54 -28.71 -16.77 -11.04
C GLY A 54 -29.79 -15.67 -11.16
N TYR A 55 -29.37 -14.40 -11.00
CA TYR A 55 -29.91 -13.15 -11.58
C TYR A 55 -31.41 -12.78 -11.54
N GLY A 56 -31.72 -11.67 -10.83
CA GLY A 56 -32.30 -10.44 -11.40
C GLY A 56 -33.83 -10.31 -11.60
N GLY A 57 -34.36 -9.10 -11.33
CA GLY A 57 -35.45 -8.51 -12.13
C GLY A 57 -36.69 -7.97 -11.40
N SER A 58 -36.89 -6.65 -11.50
CA SER A 58 -37.96 -5.74 -11.04
C SER A 58 -39.42 -6.06 -11.46
N GLY A 59 -40.41 -5.45 -10.77
CA GLY A 59 -41.70 -5.07 -11.37
C GLY A 59 -42.92 -4.94 -10.44
N ASP A 60 -43.48 -3.73 -10.35
CA ASP A 60 -44.73 -3.32 -9.68
C ASP A 60 -46.05 -3.85 -10.30
N GLY A 61 -47.11 -3.99 -9.48
CA GLY A 61 -48.45 -3.41 -9.78
C GLY A 61 -49.68 -4.30 -10.13
N LEU A 62 -50.76 -4.13 -9.33
CA LEU A 62 -52.21 -4.05 -9.65
C LEU A 62 -53.17 -5.30 -9.58
N ILE A 63 -54.37 -5.03 -9.01
CA ILE A 63 -55.57 -5.83 -8.57
C ILE A 63 -56.75 -5.51 -9.55
N PRO A 64 -57.86 -6.31 -9.83
CA PRO A 64 -58.90 -6.79 -8.88
C PRO A 64 -59.86 -8.01 -9.17
N THR A 65 -60.50 -8.51 -8.08
CA THR A 65 -61.91 -9.05 -7.88
C THR A 65 -62.37 -10.32 -8.63
N GLY A 66 -63.15 -11.30 -8.11
CA GLY A 66 -63.90 -11.65 -6.87
C GLY A 66 -64.35 -13.14 -7.05
N SER A 67 -64.82 -13.97 -6.11
CA SER A 67 -65.92 -13.86 -5.14
C SER A 67 -66.04 -15.20 -4.35
N GLY A 68 -66.42 -15.17 -3.06
CA GLY A 68 -67.31 -16.21 -2.47
C GLY A 68 -66.79 -17.21 -1.41
N ARG A 69 -67.06 -16.88 -0.13
CA ARG A 69 -67.42 -17.73 1.05
C ARG A 69 -66.34 -18.34 1.99
N HIS A 70 -66.55 -18.03 3.29
CA HIS A 70 -65.87 -18.34 4.57
C HIS A 70 -65.83 -19.84 4.98
N PRO A 71 -65.06 -20.32 5.99
CA PRO A 71 -64.79 -19.66 7.29
C PRO A 71 -63.37 -19.73 7.91
N SER A 72 -62.98 -18.60 8.51
CA SER A 72 -62.13 -18.40 9.70
C SER A 72 -61.22 -19.53 10.19
N HIS A 73 -59.93 -19.42 9.85
CA HIS A 73 -58.83 -19.76 10.76
C HIS A 73 -57.89 -18.56 10.84
N SER A 74 -57.62 -18.12 12.07
CA SER A 74 -56.68 -17.08 12.43
C SER A 74 -55.24 -17.53 12.13
N THR A 75 -54.63 -16.96 11.08
CA THR A 75 -53.18 -16.92 10.92
C THR A 75 -52.80 -15.58 10.29
N SER A 76 -52.07 -14.78 11.07
CA SER A 76 -51.45 -13.52 10.66
C SER A 76 -50.65 -13.71 9.37
N PRO A 77 -50.75 -12.80 8.37
CA PRO A 77 -49.93 -12.89 7.17
C PRO A 77 -48.53 -12.36 7.50
N SER A 78 -47.56 -13.27 7.70
CA SER A 78 -46.15 -12.94 7.60
C SER A 78 -45.87 -12.55 6.15
N GLY A 79 -45.71 -11.24 5.92
CA GLY A 79 -45.41 -10.69 4.61
C GLY A 79 -44.02 -11.13 4.11
N PRO A 80 -43.75 -11.02 2.80
CA PRO A 80 -42.50 -11.48 2.16
C PRO A 80 -41.23 -10.74 2.65
N GLY A 81 -41.35 -9.76 3.54
CA GLY A 81 -40.22 -9.06 4.16
C GLY A 81 -39.55 -9.82 5.31
N ASP A 82 -40.26 -10.71 6.01
CA ASP A 82 -39.74 -11.40 7.20
C ASP A 82 -38.77 -12.54 6.85
N GLU A 83 -38.99 -13.26 5.75
CA GLU A 83 -38.07 -14.32 5.30
C GLU A 83 -36.79 -13.74 4.70
N VAL A 84 -36.91 -12.63 3.96
CA VAL A 84 -35.75 -11.88 3.46
C VAL A 84 -34.96 -11.28 4.62
N ALA A 85 -35.63 -10.70 5.63
CA ALA A 85 -34.97 -10.18 6.82
C ALA A 85 -34.30 -11.29 7.67
N ARG A 86 -34.91 -12.48 7.75
CA ARG A 86 -34.35 -13.65 8.46
C ARG A 86 -33.16 -14.26 7.72
N GLY A 87 -33.20 -14.31 6.39
CA GLY A 87 -32.05 -14.66 5.54
C GLY A 87 -30.89 -13.67 5.71
N ILE A 88 -31.18 -12.36 5.66
CA ILE A 88 -30.21 -11.29 5.90
C ILE A 88 -29.62 -11.36 7.32
N ALA A 89 -30.44 -11.72 8.33
CA ALA A 89 -29.96 -11.89 9.70
C ALA A 89 -29.03 -13.10 9.85
N GLY A 90 -29.32 -14.20 9.16
CA GLY A 90 -28.44 -15.37 9.07
C GLY A 90 -27.10 -15.04 8.42
N GLU A 91 -27.11 -14.36 7.27
CA GLU A 91 -25.89 -13.92 6.57
C GLU A 91 -25.05 -12.98 7.43
N LYS A 92 -25.70 -12.02 8.11
CA LYS A 92 -25.00 -11.12 9.05
C LYS A 92 -24.39 -11.88 10.23
N PHE A 93 -25.09 -12.89 10.75
CA PHE A 93 -24.57 -13.75 11.81
C PHE A 93 -23.34 -14.54 11.34
N ASP A 94 -23.37 -15.11 10.14
CA ASP A 94 -22.23 -15.83 9.57
C ASP A 94 -21.02 -14.93 9.32
N ILE A 95 -21.24 -13.69 8.89
CA ILE A 95 -20.18 -12.68 8.77
C ILE A 95 -19.53 -12.40 10.13
N VAL A 96 -20.33 -12.17 11.17
CA VAL A 96 -19.82 -11.92 12.54
C VAL A 96 -19.08 -13.14 13.08
N LYS A 97 -19.60 -14.34 12.85
CA LYS A 97 -18.97 -15.60 13.26
C LYS A 97 -17.63 -15.79 12.55
N LYS A 98 -17.57 -15.60 11.23
CA LYS A 98 -16.33 -15.70 10.44
C LYS A 98 -15.29 -14.68 10.91
N TRP A 99 -15.72 -13.44 11.11
CA TRP A 99 -14.88 -12.38 11.66
C TRP A 99 -14.34 -12.73 13.05
N GLY A 100 -15.19 -13.23 13.95
CA GLY A 100 -14.79 -13.64 15.30
C GLY A 100 -13.76 -14.77 15.31
N ILE A 101 -13.97 -15.80 14.49
CA ILE A 101 -13.02 -16.92 14.33
C ILE A 101 -11.68 -16.42 13.78
N ASN A 102 -11.70 -15.60 12.73
CA ASN A 102 -10.47 -15.07 12.13
C ASN A 102 -9.71 -14.18 13.12
N THR A 103 -10.42 -13.32 13.85
CA THR A 103 -9.84 -12.44 14.87
C THR A 103 -9.19 -13.24 15.99
N TYR A 104 -9.85 -14.30 16.48
CA TYR A 104 -9.28 -15.21 17.47
C TYR A 104 -8.01 -15.88 16.95
N LYS A 105 -8.02 -16.41 15.72
CA LYS A 105 -6.84 -17.05 15.10
C LYS A 105 -5.65 -16.08 15.01
N CYS A 106 -5.86 -14.87 14.52
CA CYS A 106 -4.81 -13.85 14.44
C CYS A 106 -4.27 -13.49 15.84
N THR A 107 -5.16 -13.37 16.83
CA THR A 107 -4.78 -13.06 18.22
C THR A 107 -3.97 -14.20 18.83
N LYS A 108 -4.39 -15.47 18.63
CA LYS A 108 -3.66 -16.65 19.09
C LYS A 108 -2.27 -16.72 18.46
N GLN A 109 -2.16 -16.52 17.15
CA GLN A 109 -0.88 -16.48 16.45
C GLN A 109 0.05 -15.40 17.02
N LEU A 110 -0.45 -14.17 17.17
CA LEU A 110 0.31 -13.06 17.75
C LEU A 110 0.82 -13.39 19.16
N LEU A 111 -0.02 -13.96 20.02
CA LEU A 111 0.37 -14.36 21.36
C LEU A 111 1.40 -15.50 21.33
N SER A 112 1.19 -16.53 20.51
CA SER A 112 2.14 -17.63 20.36
C SER A 112 3.52 -17.14 19.92
N GLU A 113 3.60 -16.20 18.99
CA GLU A 113 4.86 -15.56 18.58
C GLU A 113 5.52 -14.79 19.72
N ARG A 114 4.75 -13.99 20.47
CA ARG A 114 5.27 -13.21 21.60
C ARG A 114 5.80 -14.06 22.74
N PHE A 115 5.19 -15.23 22.97
CA PHE A 115 5.65 -16.20 23.98
C PHE A 115 6.71 -17.17 23.45
N GLY A 116 7.18 -17.02 22.21
CA GLY A 116 8.19 -17.90 21.61
C GLY A 116 7.70 -19.33 21.36
N ARG A 117 6.37 -19.54 21.36
CA ARG A 117 5.71 -20.82 21.08
C ARG A 117 5.35 -20.99 19.61
N GLY A 118 5.78 -20.05 18.76
CA GLY A 118 5.57 -20.08 17.31
C GLY A 118 6.57 -19.17 16.58
N SER A 119 6.76 -19.43 15.29
CA SER A 119 7.62 -18.62 14.42
C SER A 119 6.98 -17.28 14.09
N ARG A 120 7.80 -16.23 14.00
CA ARG A 120 7.35 -14.90 13.58
C ARG A 120 6.70 -14.98 12.20
N THR A 121 5.52 -14.40 12.03
CA THR A 121 4.90 -14.23 10.71
C THR A 121 5.72 -13.22 9.90
N VAL A 122 6.20 -13.62 8.72
CA VAL A 122 7.02 -12.79 7.82
C VAL A 122 6.51 -12.92 6.39
N ASP A 123 6.36 -11.77 5.72
CA ASP A 123 6.13 -11.70 4.27
C ASP A 123 7.49 -11.46 3.57
N LEU A 124 8.04 -12.52 2.98
CA LEU A 124 9.37 -12.46 2.38
C LEU A 124 9.42 -11.56 1.14
N GLU A 125 8.32 -11.43 0.40
CA GLU A 125 8.27 -10.57 -0.78
C GLU A 125 8.32 -9.10 -0.38
N LEU A 126 7.51 -8.70 0.61
CA LEU A 126 7.52 -7.34 1.14
C LEU A 126 8.86 -6.99 1.82
N GLU A 127 9.47 -7.91 2.57
CA GLU A 127 10.79 -7.67 3.18
C GLU A 127 11.85 -7.42 2.11
N LEU A 128 11.85 -8.19 1.01
CA LEU A 128 12.76 -7.98 -0.12
C LEU A 128 12.52 -6.63 -0.81
N GLN A 129 11.26 -6.26 -1.03
CA GLN A 129 10.91 -4.96 -1.61
C GLN A 129 11.36 -3.79 -0.71
N ILE A 130 11.22 -3.92 0.61
CA ILE A 130 11.70 -2.93 1.58
C ILE A 130 13.23 -2.82 1.53
N GLU A 131 13.94 -3.95 1.45
CA GLU A 131 15.40 -3.95 1.36
C GLU A 131 15.90 -3.26 0.08
N LEU A 132 15.27 -3.54 -1.06
CA LEU A 132 15.57 -2.88 -2.32
C LEU A 132 15.28 -1.37 -2.26
N LEU A 133 14.18 -0.97 -1.61
CA LEU A 133 13.85 0.44 -1.41
C LEU A 133 14.89 1.15 -0.52
N ARG A 134 15.36 0.51 0.54
CA ARG A 134 16.42 1.03 1.42
C ARG A 134 17.74 1.20 0.67
N GLU A 135 18.12 0.22 -0.15
CA GLU A 135 19.30 0.31 -1.02
C GLU A 135 19.18 1.47 -2.00
N THR A 136 18.02 1.59 -2.66
CA THR A 136 17.73 2.66 -3.60
C THR A 136 17.83 4.02 -2.92
N LYS A 137 17.22 4.19 -1.74
CA LYS A 137 17.35 5.41 -0.93
C LYS A 137 18.81 5.77 -0.65
N ARG A 138 19.65 4.81 -0.23
CA ARG A 138 21.08 5.05 0.01
C ARG A 138 21.82 5.52 -1.25
N LYS A 139 21.50 4.96 -2.43
CA LYS A 139 22.08 5.41 -3.70
C LYS A 139 21.67 6.84 -4.04
N TYR A 140 20.40 7.21 -3.87
CA TYR A 140 19.94 8.58 -4.08
C TYR A 140 20.58 9.57 -3.10
N GLU A 141 20.77 9.18 -1.83
CA GLU A 141 21.50 9.99 -0.84
C GLU A 141 22.95 10.24 -1.28
N SER A 142 23.63 9.23 -1.82
CA SER A 142 24.98 9.38 -2.37
C SER A 142 25.02 10.30 -3.59
N VAL A 143 24.05 10.18 -4.51
CA VAL A 143 23.93 11.07 -5.67
C VAL A 143 23.69 12.51 -5.21
N LEU A 144 22.86 12.71 -4.19
CA LEU A 144 22.57 14.02 -3.64
C LEU A 144 23.82 14.64 -2.98
N GLN A 145 24.62 13.83 -2.27
CA GLN A 145 25.91 14.26 -1.72
C GLN A 145 26.88 14.68 -2.82
N LEU A 146 27.01 13.89 -3.89
CA LEU A 146 27.84 14.22 -5.05
C LEU A 146 27.34 15.49 -5.75
N GLY A 147 26.03 15.67 -5.87
CA GLY A 147 25.43 16.88 -6.41
C GLY A 147 25.82 18.12 -5.60
N ARG A 148 25.78 18.05 -4.26
CA ARG A 148 26.21 19.16 -3.38
C ARG A 148 27.70 19.47 -3.53
N ALA A 149 28.53 18.45 -3.67
CA ALA A 149 29.95 18.64 -3.94
C ALA A 149 30.17 19.33 -5.31
N LEU A 150 29.44 18.90 -6.34
CA LEU A 150 29.47 19.53 -7.66
C LEU A 150 29.05 21.00 -7.61
N THR A 151 27.99 21.34 -6.86
CA THR A 151 27.59 22.74 -6.63
C THR A 151 28.72 23.57 -6.05
N ALA A 152 29.40 23.08 -5.00
CA ALA A 152 30.51 23.78 -4.37
C ALA A 152 31.70 23.98 -5.34
N HIS A 153 32.01 22.96 -6.15
CA HIS A 153 33.06 23.05 -7.17
C HIS A 153 32.69 24.03 -8.29
N LEU A 154 31.43 24.02 -8.76
CA LEU A 154 30.95 24.97 -9.76
C LEU A 154 31.03 26.41 -9.26
N TYR A 155 30.66 26.66 -8.00
CA TYR A 155 30.81 27.97 -7.39
C TYR A 155 32.27 28.45 -7.39
N SER A 156 33.20 27.57 -6.98
CA SER A 156 34.64 27.88 -6.95
C SER A 156 35.21 28.11 -8.37
N LEU A 157 34.75 27.32 -9.35
CA LEU A 157 35.11 27.48 -10.76
C LEU A 157 34.67 28.84 -11.29
N LEU A 158 33.41 29.23 -11.04
CA LEU A 158 32.85 30.51 -11.45
C LEU A 158 33.63 31.69 -10.89
N GLN A 159 33.97 31.65 -9.60
CA GLN A 159 34.80 32.67 -8.98
C GLN A 159 36.18 32.80 -9.66
N THR A 160 36.78 31.65 -10.02
CA THR A 160 38.06 31.62 -10.72
C THR A 160 37.94 32.15 -12.15
N GLN A 161 36.88 31.82 -12.86
CA GLN A 161 36.60 32.34 -14.20
C GLN A 161 36.39 33.86 -14.19
N HIS A 162 35.72 34.40 -13.16
CA HIS A 162 35.57 35.85 -12.99
C HIS A 162 36.93 36.54 -12.82
N ALA A 163 37.75 36.05 -11.88
CA ALA A 163 39.08 36.59 -11.64
C ALA A 163 39.99 36.50 -12.87
N LEU A 164 39.91 35.40 -13.62
CA LEU A 164 40.68 35.20 -14.85
C LEU A 164 40.18 36.10 -15.98
N GLY A 165 38.86 36.32 -16.09
CA GLY A 165 38.27 37.28 -17.02
C GLY A 165 38.74 38.71 -16.76
N ASP A 166 38.80 39.12 -15.49
CA ASP A 166 39.31 40.44 -15.09
C ASP A 166 40.80 40.59 -15.39
N ALA A 167 41.61 39.55 -15.12
CA ALA A 167 43.02 39.54 -15.45
C ALA A 167 43.28 39.64 -16.97
N PHE A 168 42.51 38.93 -17.79
CA PHE A 168 42.60 39.06 -19.24
C PHE A 168 42.16 40.44 -19.74
N ALA A 169 41.12 41.03 -19.15
CA ALA A 169 40.70 42.38 -19.51
C ALA A 169 41.78 43.43 -19.18
N ASP A 170 42.45 43.30 -18.03
CA ASP A 170 43.56 44.17 -17.63
C ASP A 170 44.76 44.02 -18.55
N LEU A 171 45.14 42.78 -18.91
CA LEU A 171 46.21 42.51 -19.87
C LEU A 171 45.90 43.05 -21.28
N SER A 172 44.66 42.91 -21.74
CA SER A 172 44.20 43.46 -23.02
C SER A 172 44.41 44.99 -23.10
N GLN A 173 44.14 45.72 -22.00
CA GLN A 173 44.33 47.17 -21.95
C GLN A 173 45.81 47.59 -21.87
N LYS A 174 46.67 46.74 -21.29
CA LYS A 174 48.08 47.05 -21.03
C LYS A 174 49.04 46.54 -22.12
N SER A 175 48.61 45.62 -22.96
CA SER A 175 49.42 45.01 -24.02
C SER A 175 48.77 45.22 -25.40
N PRO A 176 49.00 46.37 -26.06
CA PRO A 176 48.42 46.69 -27.36
C PRO A 176 48.69 45.65 -28.44
N GLU A 177 49.87 45.02 -28.39
CA GLU A 177 50.30 43.97 -29.31
C GLU A 177 49.53 42.65 -29.17
N LEU A 178 48.82 42.43 -28.06
CA LEU A 178 48.01 41.23 -27.78
C LEU A 178 46.58 41.59 -27.34
N GLN A 179 46.15 42.80 -27.67
CA GLN A 179 44.91 43.37 -27.16
C GLN A 179 43.69 42.53 -27.57
N GLU A 180 43.66 42.07 -28.83
CA GLU A 180 42.54 41.32 -29.39
C GLU A 180 42.42 39.93 -28.74
N GLU A 181 43.53 39.23 -28.58
CA GLU A 181 43.60 37.88 -28.03
C GLU A 181 43.21 37.87 -26.55
N PHE A 182 43.77 38.78 -25.76
CA PHE A 182 43.38 38.92 -24.36
C PHE A 182 41.95 39.43 -24.21
N GLY A 183 41.51 40.36 -25.07
CA GLY A 183 40.14 40.88 -25.06
C GLY A 183 39.12 39.78 -25.36
N TYR A 184 39.37 38.98 -26.38
CA TYR A 184 38.53 37.83 -26.74
C TYR A 184 38.46 36.79 -25.62
N ASN A 185 39.59 36.47 -24.99
CA ASN A 185 39.64 35.54 -23.87
C ASN A 185 38.90 36.07 -22.63
N ALA A 186 39.00 37.38 -22.35
CA ALA A 186 38.27 38.02 -21.26
C ALA A 186 36.75 37.89 -21.46
N GLU A 187 36.26 38.23 -22.66
CA GLU A 187 34.83 38.13 -22.97
C GLU A 187 34.33 36.69 -22.95
N THR A 188 35.14 35.73 -23.40
CA THR A 188 34.82 34.30 -23.31
C THR A 188 34.64 33.87 -21.85
N GLN A 189 35.52 34.28 -20.94
CA GLN A 189 35.39 33.95 -19.52
C GLN A 189 34.17 34.60 -18.87
N LYS A 190 33.86 35.85 -19.20
CA LYS A 190 32.64 36.52 -18.71
C LYS A 190 31.37 35.81 -19.18
N LEU A 191 31.33 35.36 -20.44
CA LEU A 191 30.21 34.61 -20.99
C LEU A 191 30.05 33.24 -20.30
N LEU A 192 31.15 32.53 -20.09
CA LEU A 192 31.17 31.26 -19.34
C LEU A 192 30.66 31.45 -17.92
N CYS A 193 31.07 32.53 -17.23
CA CYS A 193 30.56 32.86 -15.89
C CYS A 193 29.04 33.01 -15.88
N LYS A 194 28.51 33.86 -16.77
CA LYS A 194 27.07 34.14 -16.85
C LYS A 194 26.24 32.87 -17.11
N ASN A 195 26.72 32.01 -18.01
CA ASN A 195 26.07 30.74 -18.30
C ASN A 195 26.20 29.77 -17.12
N GLY A 196 27.36 29.74 -16.47
CA GLY A 196 27.61 28.89 -15.31
C GLY A 196 26.80 29.29 -14.09
N GLU A 197 26.47 30.57 -13.87
CA GLU A 197 25.56 31.01 -12.81
C GLU A 197 24.14 30.44 -13.00
N THR A 198 23.66 30.40 -14.25
CA THR A 198 22.36 29.78 -14.57
C THR A 198 22.38 28.28 -14.31
N LEU A 199 23.46 27.60 -14.74
CA LEU A 199 23.66 26.17 -14.46
C LEU A 199 23.74 25.91 -12.96
N LEU A 200 24.49 26.73 -12.22
CA LEU A 200 24.61 26.62 -10.77
C LEU A 200 23.25 26.76 -10.08
N GLY A 201 22.39 27.68 -10.56
CA GLY A 201 21.01 27.80 -10.08
C GLY A 201 20.20 26.51 -10.29
N ALA A 202 20.31 25.88 -11.46
CA ALA A 202 19.63 24.62 -11.76
C ALA A 202 20.14 23.46 -10.90
N VAL A 203 21.46 23.33 -10.71
CA VAL A 203 22.04 22.30 -9.86
C VAL A 203 21.67 22.53 -8.39
N ASN A 204 21.65 23.79 -7.93
CA ASN A 204 21.18 24.13 -6.59
C ASN A 204 19.73 23.70 -6.36
N PHE A 205 18.82 24.01 -7.30
CA PHE A 205 17.43 23.57 -7.22
C PHE A 205 17.30 22.04 -7.13
N PHE A 206 18.09 21.32 -7.94
CA PHE A 206 18.12 19.86 -7.91
C PHE A 206 18.57 19.31 -6.54
N VAL A 207 19.60 19.88 -5.90
CA VAL A 207 20.12 19.36 -4.62
C VAL A 207 19.38 19.83 -3.37
N SER A 208 18.52 20.85 -3.51
CA SER A 208 17.64 21.35 -2.46
C SER A 208 16.26 20.68 -2.43
N SER A 209 15.92 19.93 -3.48
CA SER A 209 14.68 19.15 -3.60
C SER A 209 14.80 17.80 -2.88
#